data_AF-A0A9P3PSS6-F1
#
_entry.id   AF-A0A9P3PSS6-F1
#
_cell.length_a   1.000
_cell.length_b   1.000
_cell.length_c   1.000
_cell.angle_alpha   90.00
_cell.angle_beta   90.00
_cell.angle_gamma   90.00
#
_symmetry.space_group_name_H-M   'P 1'
#
loop_
_entity.id
_entity.type
_entity.pdbx_description
1 polymer ?
#
loop_
_entity_poly.entity_id
_entity_poly.type
_entity_poly.pdbx_seq_one_letter_code
_entity_poly.pdbx_strand_id
1 'polypeptide(L)'
;MSFLRLAARASALPHVVRAAPRVQHQLIQRAAFSAAAGLSRDVIQARVLDVLKGFEKVDPAKLSPTASFSKDLGLDSLDAVEVVMAVEEEFAIEIPDAEADEIQTVQQAIDYIAKTPEAH
;
A
#
# COMPACT_ATOMS: atom_id res chain seq x y z
N MET A 1 36.72 -15.86 -79.86
CA MET A 1 36.99 -17.29 -79.53
C MET A 1 35.97 -17.72 -78.50
N SER A 2 34.99 -18.51 -78.97
CA SER A 2 33.84 -19.01 -78.22
C SER A 2 34.22 -20.34 -77.55
N PHE A 3 33.93 -20.47 -76.25
CA PHE A 3 33.92 -21.74 -75.53
C PHE A 3 32.67 -21.73 -74.64
N LEU A 4 31.59 -22.39 -75.04
CA LEU A 4 31.26 -23.82 -74.86
C LEU A 4 30.67 -24.13 -73.47
N ARG A 5 29.60 -24.93 -73.52
CA ARG A 5 29.02 -25.81 -72.48
C ARG A 5 27.99 -25.16 -71.56
N LEU A 6 26.96 -25.85 -71.07
CA LEU A 6 26.30 -27.13 -71.38
C LEU A 6 25.14 -27.17 -70.37
N ALA A 7 24.00 -27.71 -70.78
CA ALA A 7 22.83 -27.87 -69.93
C ALA A 7 23.09 -28.73 -68.67
N ALA A 8 22.42 -28.40 -67.57
CA ALA A 8 22.05 -29.39 -66.55
C ALA A 8 20.81 -28.91 -65.77
N ARG A 9 19.70 -29.64 -65.95
CA ARG A 9 18.52 -29.60 -65.09
C ARG A 9 18.90 -30.07 -63.68
N ALA A 10 18.42 -29.42 -62.64
CA ALA A 10 18.28 -30.02 -61.32
C ALA A 10 17.06 -29.41 -60.61
N SER A 11 15.96 -30.16 -60.65
CA SER A 11 14.78 -29.97 -59.80
C SER A 11 15.09 -30.50 -58.39
N ALA A 12 14.96 -29.66 -57.36
CA ALA A 12 15.01 -30.11 -55.97
C ALA A 12 14.06 -29.29 -55.07
N LEU A 13 12.93 -29.94 -54.75
CA LEU A 13 12.14 -29.95 -53.51
C LEU A 13 11.58 -28.64 -52.89
N PRO A 14 10.27 -28.60 -52.54
CA PRO A 14 9.73 -27.50 -51.76
C PRO A 14 10.20 -27.60 -50.29
N HIS A 15 10.84 -26.56 -49.79
CA HIS A 15 11.07 -26.38 -48.36
C HIS A 15 9.72 -26.17 -47.66
N VAL A 16 9.27 -27.18 -46.92
CA VAL A 16 8.24 -27.01 -45.89
C VAL A 16 8.88 -26.21 -44.75
N VAL A 17 8.64 -24.90 -44.71
CA VAL A 17 9.00 -24.06 -43.58
C VAL A 17 8.02 -24.35 -42.44
N ARG A 18 8.43 -25.21 -41.51
CA ARG A 18 7.74 -25.43 -40.25
C ARG A 18 7.87 -24.16 -39.41
N ALA A 19 6.84 -23.31 -39.45
CA ALA A 19 6.73 -22.15 -38.56
C ALA A 19 6.69 -22.63 -37.10
N ALA A 20 7.71 -22.29 -36.33
CA ALA A 20 7.73 -22.52 -34.89
C ALA A 20 6.70 -21.61 -34.18
N PRO A 21 6.06 -22.06 -33.09
CA PRO A 21 5.14 -21.21 -32.33
C PRO A 21 5.95 -20.11 -31.66
N ARG A 22 5.64 -18.86 -32.01
CA ARG A 22 6.21 -17.66 -31.39
C ARG A 22 5.60 -17.56 -29.99
N VAL A 23 6.31 -18.04 -28.97
CA VAL A 23 5.96 -17.79 -27.57
C VAL A 23 6.08 -16.28 -27.34
N GLN A 24 4.96 -15.58 -27.44
CA GLN A 24 4.85 -14.20 -26.97
C GLN A 24 4.90 -14.28 -25.44
N HIS A 25 6.11 -14.11 -24.88
CA HIS A 25 6.24 -13.62 -23.51
C HIS A 25 5.65 -12.20 -23.50
N GLN A 26 4.33 -12.12 -23.31
CA GLN A 26 3.69 -10.89 -22.89
C GLN A 26 4.12 -10.66 -21.45
N LEU A 27 5.08 -9.74 -21.36
CA LEU A 27 5.59 -9.12 -20.16
C LEU A 27 4.48 -8.99 -19.13
N ILE A 28 4.71 -9.60 -17.97
CA ILE A 28 4.01 -9.29 -16.72
C ILE A 28 3.96 -7.77 -16.63
N GLN A 29 2.77 -7.21 -16.82
CA GLN A 29 2.50 -5.81 -16.51
C GLN A 29 2.73 -5.69 -15.01
N ARG A 30 3.95 -5.31 -14.64
CA ARG A 30 4.30 -4.89 -13.29
C ARG A 30 3.31 -3.78 -12.97
N ALA A 31 2.34 -4.09 -12.11
CA ALA A 31 1.44 -3.11 -11.56
C ALA A 31 2.31 -2.05 -10.91
N ALA A 32 2.45 -0.91 -11.58
CA ALA A 32 3.03 0.28 -11.02
C ALA A 32 2.00 0.82 -10.02
N PHE A 33 1.98 0.26 -8.80
CA PHE A 33 1.50 1.00 -7.66
C PHE A 33 2.52 2.11 -7.43
N SER A 34 2.23 3.27 -8.03
CA SER A 34 2.98 4.49 -7.80
C SER A 34 2.83 4.85 -6.32
N ALA A 35 3.83 4.48 -5.53
CA ALA A 35 4.03 4.88 -4.14
C ALA A 35 4.39 6.37 -4.06
N ALA A 36 3.46 7.23 -4.48
CA ALA A 36 3.60 8.68 -4.43
C ALA A 36 2.23 9.34 -4.38
N ALA A 37 1.46 9.03 -3.34
CA ALA A 37 0.42 9.90 -2.83
C ALA A 37 0.47 9.72 -1.31
N GLY A 38 0.71 10.81 -0.57
CA GLY A 38 0.64 10.77 0.89
C GLY A 38 -0.68 10.16 1.34
N LEU A 39 -0.71 9.60 2.55
CA LEU A 39 -1.90 8.97 3.10
C LEU A 39 -3.08 9.95 3.04
N SER A 40 -4.12 9.60 2.27
CA SER A 40 -5.35 10.38 2.25
C SER A 40 -5.99 10.33 3.65
N ARG A 41 -6.62 11.43 4.08
CA ARG A 41 -7.27 11.52 5.40
C ARG A 41 -8.22 10.35 5.68
N ASP A 42 -8.94 9.88 4.66
CA ASP A 42 -9.86 8.76 4.77
C ASP A 42 -9.13 7.44 5.12
N VAL A 43 -7.93 7.23 4.57
CA VAL A 43 -7.08 6.07 4.87
C VAL A 43 -6.52 6.17 6.28
N ILE A 44 -6.06 7.36 6.70
CA ILE A 44 -5.58 7.60 8.07
C ILE A 44 -6.70 7.30 9.07
N GLN A 45 -7.88 7.87 8.83
CA GLN A 45 -9.05 7.64 9.67
C GLN A 45 -9.42 6.16 9.75
N ALA A 46 -9.44 5.45 8.63
CA ALA A 46 -9.73 4.02 8.61
C ALA A 46 -8.72 3.23 9.45
N ARG A 47 -7.41 3.47 9.24
CA ARG A 47 -6.34 2.79 9.97
C ARG A 47 -6.36 3.09 11.47
N VAL A 48 -6.52 4.36 11.87
CA VAL A 48 -6.65 4.74 13.29
C VAL A 48 -7.84 4.03 13.94
N LEU A 49 -8.99 4.01 13.26
CA LEU A 49 -10.17 3.31 13.77
C LEU A 49 -9.94 1.80 13.86
N ASP A 50 -9.21 1.21 12.93
CA ASP A 50 -8.90 -0.22 12.94
C ASP A 50 -7.93 -0.59 14.06
N VAL A 51 -6.92 0.24 14.33
CA VAL A 51 -6.05 0.12 15.51
C VAL A 51 -6.90 0.14 16.79
N LEU A 52 -7.78 1.12 16.94
CA LEU A 52 -8.63 1.25 18.12
C LEU A 52 -9.61 0.08 18.32
N LYS A 53 -10.14 -0.52 17.24
CA LYS A 53 -10.98 -1.72 17.33
C LYS A 53 -10.23 -2.95 17.84
N GLY A 54 -8.90 -2.97 17.72
CA GLY A 54 -8.05 -4.06 18.20
C GLY A 54 -7.91 -4.11 19.72
N PHE A 55 -8.22 -3.02 20.43
CA PHE A 55 -8.12 -2.94 21.89
C PHE A 55 -9.36 -3.53 22.56
N GLU A 56 -9.18 -4.52 23.43
CA GLU A 56 -10.29 -5.20 24.13
C GLU A 56 -11.14 -4.27 25.00
N LYS A 57 -10.53 -3.17 25.50
CA LYS A 57 -11.20 -2.17 26.33
C LYS A 57 -12.08 -1.21 25.52
N VAL A 58 -11.92 -1.18 24.20
CA VAL A 58 -12.65 -0.27 23.31
C VAL A 58 -13.89 -0.96 22.75
N ASP A 59 -15.06 -0.38 23.01
CA ASP A 59 -16.31 -0.82 22.38
C ASP A 59 -16.43 -0.25 20.96
N PRO A 60 -16.43 -1.08 19.91
CA PRO A 60 -16.53 -0.61 18.52
C PRO A 60 -17.84 0.14 18.23
N ALA A 61 -18.90 -0.07 19.02
CA ALA A 61 -20.16 0.67 18.88
C ALA A 61 -20.05 2.14 19.34
N LYS A 62 -19.06 2.45 20.20
CA LYS A 62 -18.81 3.81 20.70
C LYS A 62 -17.72 4.55 19.92
N LEU A 63 -17.01 3.85 19.03
CA LEU A 63 -15.99 4.44 18.20
C LEU A 63 -16.61 5.43 17.21
N SER A 64 -16.25 6.69 17.39
CA SER A 64 -16.53 7.75 16.44
C SER A 64 -15.30 8.65 16.31
N PRO A 65 -15.13 9.37 15.19
CA PRO A 65 -14.03 10.32 15.06
C PRO A 65 -14.04 11.38 16.16
N THR A 66 -15.22 11.76 16.65
CA THR A 66 -15.38 12.75 17.72
C THR A 66 -15.26 12.18 19.13
N ALA A 67 -15.05 10.87 19.28
CA ALA A 67 -14.98 10.23 20.60
C ALA A 67 -13.73 10.68 21.36
N SER A 68 -13.91 10.97 22.65
CA SER A 68 -12.83 11.18 23.61
C SER A 68 -12.33 9.86 24.17
N PHE A 69 -11.00 9.69 24.20
CA PHE A 69 -10.37 8.49 24.74
C PHE A 69 -10.77 8.23 26.20
N SER A 70 -10.78 9.27 27.03
CA SER A 70 -11.14 9.13 28.44
C SER A 70 -12.65 9.13 28.69
N LYS A 71 -13.41 10.07 28.10
CA LYS A 71 -14.83 10.26 28.44
C LYS A 71 -15.77 9.28 27.75
N ASP A 72 -15.54 8.99 26.47
CA ASP A 72 -16.45 8.19 25.66
C ASP A 72 -16.02 6.73 25.58
N LEU A 73 -14.71 6.51 25.39
CA LEU A 73 -14.12 5.17 25.34
C LEU A 73 -13.73 4.62 26.72
N GLY A 74 -13.63 5.49 27.73
CA GLY A 74 -13.37 5.06 29.11
C GLY A 74 -11.94 4.55 29.33
N LEU A 75 -10.99 4.94 28.48
CA LEU A 75 -9.59 4.57 28.60
C LEU A 75 -8.97 5.31 29.77
N ASP A 76 -8.20 4.59 30.59
CA ASP A 76 -7.40 5.21 31.64
C ASP A 76 -6.13 5.87 31.06
N SER A 77 -5.35 6.55 31.91
CA SER A 77 -4.13 7.24 31.46
C SER A 77 -3.05 6.28 30.96
N LEU A 78 -3.05 5.01 31.41
CA LEU A 78 -2.08 4.01 30.97
C LEU A 78 -2.51 3.43 29.61
N ASP A 79 -3.81 3.17 29.45
CA ASP A 79 -4.42 2.74 28.19
C ASP A 79 -4.23 3.78 27.08
N ALA A 80 -4.31 5.07 27.43
CA ALA A 80 -4.03 6.14 26.48
C ALA A 80 -2.60 6.08 25.93
N VAL A 81 -1.61 5.75 26.77
CA VAL A 81 -0.22 5.55 26.34
C VAL A 81 -0.10 4.35 25.40
N GLU A 82 -0.76 3.24 25.72
CA GLU A 82 -0.76 2.05 24.84
C GLU A 82 -1.37 2.34 23.46
N VAL A 83 -2.47 3.12 23.42
CA VAL A 83 -3.09 3.54 22.17
C VAL A 83 -2.16 4.42 21.33
N VAL A 84 -1.51 5.41 21.97
CA VAL A 84 -0.56 6.30 21.27
C VAL A 84 0.59 5.49 20.70
N MET A 85 1.17 4.58 21.47
CA MET A 85 2.26 3.71 21.01
C MET A 85 1.84 2.81 19.83
N ALA A 86 0.61 2.26 19.85
CA ALA A 86 0.12 1.45 18.74
C ALA A 86 -0.11 2.29 17.46
N VAL A 87 -0.53 3.55 17.62
CA VAL A 87 -0.67 4.49 16.49
C VAL A 87 0.71 4.89 15.94
N GLU A 88 1.70 5.14 16.80
CA GLU A 88 3.09 5.37 16.41
C GLU A 88 3.65 4.22 15.58
N GLU A 89 3.47 2.99 16.05
CA GLU A 89 3.92 1.79 15.37
C GLU A 89 3.20 1.58 14.02
N GLU A 90 1.88 1.80 13.97
CA GLU A 90 1.08 1.65 12.74
C GLU A 90 1.53 2.61 11.63
N PHE A 91 1.84 3.86 11.96
CA PHE A 91 2.22 4.89 10.98
C PHE A 91 3.74 5.12 10.88
N ALA A 92 4.54 4.36 11.66
CA ALA A 92 5.99 4.49 11.78
C ALA A 92 6.45 5.93 12.09
N ILE A 93 5.77 6.58 13.04
CA ILE A 93 6.05 7.94 13.50
C ILE A 93 6.45 7.94 14.98
N GLU A 94 7.09 9.02 15.44
CA GLU A 94 7.34 9.28 16.85
C GLU A 94 6.55 10.52 17.28
N ILE A 95 5.70 10.38 18.31
CA ILE A 95 4.91 11.48 18.87
C ILE A 95 5.54 11.88 20.20
N PRO A 96 6.05 13.12 20.36
CA PRO A 96 6.59 13.57 21.64
C PRO A 96 5.53 13.51 22.75
N ASP A 97 5.91 13.13 23.97
CA ASP A 97 4.99 13.03 25.13
C ASP A 97 4.13 14.29 25.32
N ALA A 98 4.73 15.48 25.15
CA ALA A 98 4.03 16.75 25.27
C ALA A 98 2.90 16.93 24.26
N GLU A 99 3.05 16.38 23.05
CA GLU A 99 2.04 16.43 21.99
C GLU A 99 1.02 15.29 22.17
N ALA A 100 1.46 14.11 22.63
CA ALA A 100 0.60 12.99 22.98
C ALA A 100 -0.41 13.34 24.08
N ASP A 101 0.02 14.09 25.11
CA ASP A 101 -0.85 14.58 26.20
C ASP A 101 -1.96 15.53 25.71
N GLU A 102 -1.74 16.23 24.58
CA GLU A 102 -2.73 17.12 23.97
C GLU A 102 -3.77 16.35 23.13
N ILE A 103 -3.48 15.11 22.75
CA ILE A 103 -4.36 14.25 21.93
C ILE A 103 -5.40 13.56 22.83
N GLN A 104 -6.57 14.18 22.97
CA GLN A 104 -7.65 13.68 23.84
C GLN A 104 -8.80 12.99 23.10
N THR A 105 -8.83 13.11 21.76
CA THR A 105 -9.89 12.59 20.89
C THR A 105 -9.34 11.89 19.67
N VAL A 106 -10.12 10.96 19.11
CA VAL A 106 -9.76 10.23 17.88
C VAL A 106 -9.50 11.19 16.71
N GLN A 107 -10.30 12.23 16.59
CA GLN A 107 -10.15 13.26 15.55
C GLN A 107 -8.79 13.95 15.65
N GLN A 108 -8.35 14.29 16.86
CA GLN A 108 -7.06 14.94 17.08
C GLN A 108 -5.90 14.03 16.67
N ALA A 109 -5.98 12.72 16.96
CA ALA A 109 -4.98 11.75 16.50
C ALA A 109 -4.94 11.70 14.96
N ILE A 110 -6.10 11.64 14.30
CA ILE A 110 -6.20 11.66 12.82
C ILE A 110 -5.62 12.96 12.25
N ASP A 111 -5.96 14.10 12.85
CA ASP A 111 -5.45 15.42 12.45
C ASP A 111 -3.94 15.55 12.64
N TYR A 112 -3.41 14.93 13.69
CA TYR A 112 -1.98 14.88 13.96
C TYR A 112 -1.24 14.13 12.86
N ILE A 113 -1.64 12.88 12.62
CA ILE A 113 -1.02 12.01 11.60
C ILE A 113 -1.16 12.63 10.21
N ALA A 114 -2.29 13.25 9.90
CA ALA A 114 -2.49 13.91 8.61
C ALA A 114 -1.58 15.12 8.38
N LYS A 115 -1.06 15.74 9.44
CA LYS A 115 -0.06 16.82 9.35
C LYS A 115 1.37 16.29 9.29
N THR A 116 1.61 15.06 9.73
CA THR A 116 2.93 14.43 9.76
C THR A 116 3.27 13.85 8.37
N PRO A 117 4.22 14.44 7.63
CA PRO A 117 4.52 14.01 6.26
C PRO A 117 5.27 12.66 6.20
N GLU A 118 5.82 12.20 7.33
CA GLU A 118 6.57 10.94 7.47
C GLU A 118 5.67 9.73 7.75
N ALA A 119 4.36 9.95 7.97
CA ALA A 119 3.41 8.87 8.19
C ALA A 119 3.21 8.04 6.92
N HIS A 120 3.36 6.71 7.03
CA HIS A 120 3.32 5.78 5.90
C HIS A 120 2.37 4.58 6.11
#